data_AF-A0A7X3XIB5-F1
#
_entry.id   AF-A0A7X3XIB5-F1
#
_cell.length_a   1.000
_cell.length_b   1.000
_cell.length_c   1.000
_cell.angle_alpha   90.00
_cell.angle_beta   90.00
_cell.angle_gamma   90.00
#
_symmetry.space_group_name_H-M   'P 1'
#
loop_
_entity.id
_entity.type
_entity.pdbx_description
1 polymer ?
#
loop_
_entity_poly.entity_id
_entity_poly.type
_entity_poly.pdbx_seq_one_letter_code
_entity_poly.pdbx_strand_id
1 'polypeptide(L)'
;MKIQETHVNNSQHCPADLPHAACIALSRKPTRGLHRSQAENLFADSRQPTVDNQYTERGFTLIEMLMAVSILVIIGGSAYFAFKTAVDAYHQTEAKILAAQRCRVAMDKLVTDLSNMRISPQEPELALYTQDGPSQLGDRDLLSFVTLVKTDPDPFLEQLTSFQSQRASQTPLPLLSDVQRVAYFVGDEPLPNESPLSASNFQGSLTRDTVQEQIGGLALFRVTTTALDPEIVISALLQTGEIPTTNENGEPIYVNIATLVAGLVSFDLQYFDAEAEAWRTSWDDTESVPSAVQILITVQGDARVPSNIDAGQSTEQIQPMMQSTGMTQATMVYLPASATAAGGP
;
A
#
# COMPACT_ATOMS: atom_id res chain seq x y z
N MET A 1 -46.95 9.21 -29.04
CA MET A 1 -46.37 10.56 -29.23
C MET A 1 -45.60 10.90 -27.95
N LYS A 2 -44.30 10.60 -27.92
CA LYS A 2 -43.40 10.78 -26.78
C LYS A 2 -42.09 11.31 -27.37
N ILE A 3 -41.66 12.47 -26.88
CA ILE A 3 -40.58 13.28 -27.41
C ILE A 3 -39.24 12.64 -27.01
N GLN A 4 -38.38 12.39 -28.00
CA GLN A 4 -36.98 11.99 -27.84
C GLN A 4 -36.14 13.24 -27.60
N GLU A 5 -35.40 13.29 -26.49
CA GLU A 5 -34.29 14.21 -26.29
C GLU A 5 -32.98 13.48 -26.61
N THR A 6 -32.34 13.92 -27.69
CA THR A 6 -30.99 13.52 -28.12
C THR A 6 -29.94 14.37 -27.39
N HIS A 7 -29.22 13.75 -26.45
CA HIS A 7 -27.99 14.32 -25.89
C HIS A 7 -26.81 14.01 -26.82
N VAL A 8 -26.22 15.06 -27.39
CA VAL A 8 -24.96 15.04 -28.13
C VAL A 8 -23.82 15.04 -27.12
N ASN A 9 -23.09 13.93 -27.00
CA ASN A 9 -21.91 13.83 -26.15
C ASN A 9 -20.64 14.01 -26.99
N ASN A 10 -19.93 15.10 -26.75
CA ASN A 10 -18.73 15.51 -27.46
C ASN A 10 -17.50 14.82 -26.84
N SER A 11 -17.12 13.66 -27.39
CA SER A 11 -15.94 12.90 -26.94
C SER A 11 -14.67 13.49 -27.53
N GLN A 12 -13.94 14.26 -26.73
CA GLN A 12 -12.60 14.74 -27.06
C GLN A 12 -11.60 13.59 -26.85
N HIS A 13 -11.02 13.11 -27.95
CA HIS A 13 -9.94 12.12 -28.01
C HIS A 13 -8.69 12.63 -27.25
N CYS A 14 -8.22 11.87 -26.25
CA CYS A 14 -6.87 11.99 -25.71
C CYS A 14 -6.01 10.84 -26.27
N PRO A 15 -4.78 11.10 -26.76
CA PRO A 15 -3.87 10.04 -27.19
C PRO A 15 -3.32 9.28 -25.98
N ALA A 16 -3.36 7.95 -26.08
CA ALA A 16 -2.75 7.01 -25.15
C ALA A 16 -1.24 6.95 -25.45
N ASP A 17 -0.42 7.39 -24.50
CA ASP A 17 0.93 6.91 -24.18
C ASP A 17 1.69 7.98 -23.37
N LEU A 18 1.48 7.97 -22.04
CA LEU A 18 2.37 8.59 -21.06
C LEU A 18 2.10 8.02 -19.65
N PRO A 19 3.15 7.70 -18.85
CA PRO A 19 3.00 7.10 -17.53
C PRO A 19 2.41 8.04 -16.48
N HIS A 20 1.54 7.48 -15.64
CA HIS A 20 0.61 8.14 -14.69
C HIS A 20 1.25 8.88 -13.48
N ALA A 21 2.57 9.08 -13.44
CA ALA A 21 3.27 9.59 -12.26
C ALA A 21 3.60 11.10 -12.28
N ALA A 22 3.10 11.88 -13.25
CA ALA A 22 3.41 13.31 -13.36
C ALA A 22 2.18 14.20 -13.65
N CYS A 23 1.07 13.98 -12.93
CA CYS A 23 -0.17 14.77 -13.14
C CYS A 23 -0.71 15.51 -11.90
N ILE A 24 0.09 15.66 -10.83
CA ILE A 24 -0.27 16.50 -9.67
C ILE A 24 0.83 17.53 -9.41
N ALA A 25 1.08 18.40 -10.38
CA ALA A 25 1.69 19.70 -10.17
C ALA A 25 1.42 20.53 -11.43
N LEU A 26 1.06 21.80 -11.27
CA LEU A 26 0.86 22.80 -12.32
C LEU A 26 -0.55 22.87 -12.95
N SER A 27 -1.53 23.31 -12.17
CA SER A 27 -2.61 24.16 -12.72
C SER A 27 -3.21 25.08 -11.66
N ARG A 28 -2.47 26.11 -11.26
CA ARG A 28 -3.05 27.36 -10.76
C ARG A 28 -2.68 28.46 -11.76
N LYS A 29 -3.53 28.63 -12.77
CA LYS A 29 -3.50 29.84 -13.61
C LYS A 29 -3.85 31.03 -12.70
N PRO A 30 -3.01 32.08 -12.64
CA PRO A 30 -3.45 33.35 -12.07
C PRO A 30 -4.42 33.99 -13.08
N THR A 31 -5.69 34.06 -12.72
CA THR A 31 -6.68 34.88 -13.42
C THR A 31 -6.27 36.34 -13.28
N ARG A 32 -5.58 36.84 -14.30
CA ARG A 32 -5.42 38.27 -14.58
C ARG A 32 -6.82 38.88 -14.79
N GLY A 33 -7.39 39.41 -13.72
CA GLY A 33 -8.46 40.40 -13.77
C GLY A 33 -7.86 41.76 -14.11
N LEU A 34 -7.70 42.02 -15.40
CA LEU A 34 -7.24 43.29 -15.95
C LEU A 34 -8.45 44.00 -16.55
N HIS A 35 -9.07 44.87 -15.76
CA HIS A 35 -10.08 45.85 -16.17
C HIS A 35 -10.17 46.88 -15.04
N ARG A 36 -10.32 48.20 -15.22
CA ARG A 36 -10.30 49.14 -16.34
C ARG A 36 -10.81 50.45 -15.71
N SER A 37 -10.18 51.59 -16.04
CA SER A 37 -10.73 52.96 -15.92
C SER A 37 -11.02 53.48 -14.50
N GLN A 38 -10.91 54.75 -14.15
CA GLN A 38 -10.67 56.04 -14.81
C GLN A 38 -10.22 56.98 -13.67
N ALA A 39 -9.11 57.71 -13.78
CA ALA A 39 -9.07 59.09 -14.27
C ALA A 39 -10.08 60.04 -13.58
N GLU A 40 -9.64 60.74 -12.53
CA GLU A 40 -10.00 62.13 -12.20
C GLU A 40 -8.85 62.69 -11.30
N ASN A 41 -8.03 63.57 -11.87
CA ASN A 41 -8.05 65.03 -11.69
C ASN A 41 -7.15 65.48 -10.52
N LEU A 42 -5.94 65.96 -10.78
CA LEU A 42 -5.62 67.38 -11.08
C LEU A 42 -6.06 68.35 -9.97
N PHE A 43 -5.28 68.40 -8.89
CA PHE A 43 -5.08 69.58 -8.03
C PHE A 43 -3.69 69.41 -7.38
N ALA A 44 -2.65 70.04 -7.91
CA ALA A 44 -2.24 71.40 -7.55
C ALA A 44 -2.06 71.59 -6.03
N ASP A 45 -0.86 71.34 -5.52
CA ASP A 45 -0.13 72.37 -4.76
C ASP A 45 1.34 71.97 -4.58
N SER A 46 2.18 72.57 -5.40
CA SER A 46 3.64 72.56 -5.28
C SER A 46 4.06 73.60 -4.24
N ARG A 47 4.24 73.17 -2.99
CA ARG A 47 5.13 73.83 -2.03
C ARG A 47 6.09 72.80 -1.48
N GLN A 48 7.29 72.78 -2.08
CA GLN A 48 8.46 72.14 -1.49
C GLN A 48 8.98 73.03 -0.35
N PRO A 49 8.92 72.61 0.91
CA PRO A 49 9.85 73.10 1.90
C PRO A 49 11.20 72.44 1.63
N THR A 50 12.19 73.23 1.23
CA THR A 50 13.61 72.90 1.36
C THR A 50 13.91 72.74 2.85
N VAL A 51 13.69 71.53 3.37
CA VAL A 51 14.13 71.17 4.71
C VAL A 51 15.61 70.83 4.59
N ASP A 52 16.43 71.77 5.05
CA ASP A 52 17.87 71.58 5.21
C ASP A 52 18.11 70.35 6.08
N ASN A 53 18.59 69.29 5.42
CA ASN A 53 18.86 68.00 6.03
C ASN A 53 20.17 68.10 6.82
N GLN A 54 20.10 68.72 8.00
CA GLN A 54 21.12 68.57 9.03
C GLN A 54 21.08 67.12 9.49
N TYR A 55 21.88 66.27 8.85
CA TYR A 55 22.26 64.96 9.36
C TYR A 55 23.02 65.18 10.67
N THR A 56 22.26 65.36 11.75
CA THR A 56 22.78 65.27 13.10
C THR A 56 23.21 63.82 13.26
N GLU A 57 24.51 63.59 13.31
CA GLU A 57 25.13 62.30 13.61
C GLU A 57 24.71 61.86 15.03
N ARG A 58 23.49 61.35 15.17
CA ARG A 58 23.01 60.73 16.39
C ARG A 58 23.54 59.30 16.39
N GLY A 59 24.58 59.06 17.18
CA GLY A 59 25.04 57.70 17.46
C GLY A 59 23.89 56.87 18.02
N PHE A 60 23.78 55.62 17.57
CA PHE A 60 22.79 54.66 18.05
C PHE A 60 22.81 54.58 19.57
N THR A 61 21.65 54.78 20.19
CA THR A 61 21.53 54.64 21.64
C THR A 61 21.64 53.16 22.01
N LEU A 62 22.23 52.85 23.17
CA LEU A 62 22.38 51.46 23.65
C LEU A 62 21.02 50.74 23.74
N ILE A 63 19.97 51.48 24.13
CA ILE A 63 18.59 50.97 24.20
C ILE A 63 18.06 50.56 22.81
N GLU A 64 18.39 51.29 21.75
CA GLU A 64 17.95 50.99 20.39
C GLU A 64 18.59 49.72 19.84
N MET A 65 19.89 49.52 20.10
CA MET A 65 20.58 48.28 19.75
C MET A 65 19.99 47.08 20.51
N LEU A 66 19.67 47.25 21.80
CA LEU A 66 19.07 46.18 22.62
C LEU A 66 17.65 45.84 22.11
N MET A 67 16.86 46.85 21.77
CA MET A 67 15.53 46.66 21.19
C MET A 67 15.61 45.94 19.83
N ALA A 68 16.51 46.37 18.94
CA ALA A 68 16.70 45.74 17.64
C ALA A 68 17.09 44.26 17.77
N VAL A 69 18.01 43.92 18.68
CA VAL A 69 18.39 42.54 18.95
C VAL A 69 17.22 41.74 19.50
N SER A 70 16.42 42.29 20.41
CA SER A 70 15.25 41.59 20.97
C SER A 70 14.20 41.27 19.92
N ILE A 71 13.89 42.23 19.03
CA ILE A 71 12.94 42.03 17.93
C ILE A 71 13.49 40.99 16.96
N LEU A 72 14.78 41.04 16.65
CA LEU A 72 15.43 40.07 15.77
C LEU A 72 15.37 38.64 16.34
N VAL A 73 15.58 38.48 17.65
CA VAL A 73 15.46 37.18 18.32
C VAL A 73 14.02 36.67 18.31
N ILE A 74 13.02 37.53 18.56
CA ILE A 74 11.61 37.14 18.51
C ILE A 74 11.21 36.70 17.10
N ILE A 75 11.56 37.49 16.09
CA ILE A 75 11.26 37.18 14.68
C ILE A 75 11.99 35.89 14.27
N GLY A 76 13.29 35.79 14.56
CA GLY A 76 14.10 34.61 14.26
C GLY A 76 13.58 33.33 14.93
N GLY A 77 13.21 33.42 16.21
CA GLY A 77 12.61 32.31 16.95
C GLY A 77 11.27 31.88 16.38
N SER A 78 10.40 32.82 16.01
CA SER A 78 9.10 32.51 15.41
C SER A 78 9.24 31.82 14.04
N ALA A 79 10.15 32.31 13.19
CA ALA A 79 10.42 31.74 11.88
C ALA A 79 11.03 30.33 11.99
N TYR A 80 11.98 30.14 12.92
CA TYR A 80 12.57 28.84 13.21
C TYR A 80 11.51 27.83 13.67
N PHE A 81 10.64 28.21 14.60
CA PHE A 81 9.58 27.34 15.09
C PHE A 81 8.57 26.95 13.99
N ALA A 82 8.17 27.90 13.15
CA ALA A 82 7.28 27.63 12.02
C ALA A 82 7.93 26.66 11.01
N PHE A 83 9.21 26.86 10.69
CA PHE A 83 9.95 25.98 9.79
C PHE A 83 10.10 24.57 10.37
N LYS A 84 10.49 24.46 11.63
CA LYS A 84 10.61 23.17 12.33
C LYS A 84 9.28 22.40 12.30
N THR A 85 8.18 23.07 12.66
CA THR A 85 6.84 22.47 12.64
C THR A 85 6.45 22.00 11.24
N ALA A 86 6.76 22.78 10.20
CA ALA A 86 6.47 22.41 8.81
C ALA A 86 7.29 21.19 8.36
N VAL A 87 8.57 21.11 8.73
CA VAL A 87 9.44 19.96 8.44
C VAL A 87 8.97 18.70 9.16
N ASP A 88 8.63 18.80 10.44
CA ASP A 88 8.13 17.68 11.23
C ASP A 88 6.80 17.15 10.65
N ALA A 89 5.88 18.06 10.30
CA ALA A 89 4.62 17.70 9.64
C ALA A 89 4.82 17.04 8.26
N TYR A 90 5.82 17.50 7.50
CA TYR A 90 6.17 16.92 6.20
C TYR A 90 6.64 15.47 6.37
N HIS A 91 7.60 15.20 7.26
CA HIS A 91 8.11 13.85 7.49
C HIS A 91 7.04 12.89 8.02
N GLN A 92 6.15 13.36 8.91
CA GLN A 92 5.03 12.54 9.37
C GLN A 92 4.06 12.19 8.24
N THR A 93 3.86 13.11 7.30
CA THR A 93 2.97 12.89 6.15
C THR A 93 3.59 11.94 5.13
N GLU A 94 4.90 12.07 4.88
CA GLU A 94 5.65 11.18 3.98
C GLU A 94 5.53 9.71 4.41
N ALA A 95 5.77 9.41 5.68
CA ALA A 95 5.64 8.04 6.21
C ALA A 95 4.21 7.49 6.05
N LYS A 96 3.18 8.29 6.34
CA LYS A 96 1.78 7.88 6.19
C LYS A 96 1.42 7.60 4.73
N ILE A 97 1.90 8.43 3.80
CA ILE A 97 1.68 8.22 2.37
C ILE A 97 2.34 6.92 1.90
N LEU A 98 3.59 6.67 2.33
CA LEU A 98 4.30 5.44 1.98
C LEU A 98 3.59 4.20 2.54
N ALA A 99 3.15 4.22 3.79
CA ALA A 99 2.37 3.13 4.39
C ALA A 99 1.06 2.89 3.61
N ALA A 100 0.34 3.96 3.25
CA ALA A 100 -0.89 3.88 2.46
C ALA A 100 -0.67 3.26 1.07
N GLN A 101 0.40 3.66 0.39
CA GLN A 101 0.75 3.15 -0.93
C GLN A 101 1.13 1.66 -0.86
N ARG A 102 1.96 1.26 0.10
CA ARG A 102 2.34 -0.15 0.31
C ARG A 102 1.12 -1.02 0.60
N CYS A 103 0.25 -0.56 1.51
CA CYS A 103 -0.98 -1.25 1.84
C CYS A 103 -1.88 -1.42 0.60
N ARG A 104 -2.02 -0.37 -0.21
CA ARG A 104 -2.81 -0.42 -1.44
C ARG A 104 -2.24 -1.41 -2.45
N VAL A 105 -0.92 -1.39 -2.70
CA VAL A 105 -0.26 -2.32 -3.63
C VAL A 105 -0.42 -3.77 -3.16
N ALA A 106 -0.22 -4.02 -1.86
CA ALA A 106 -0.41 -5.34 -1.28
C ALA A 106 -1.88 -5.81 -1.43
N MET A 107 -2.84 -4.93 -1.15
CA MET A 107 -4.26 -5.23 -1.28
C MET A 107 -4.66 -5.49 -2.73
N ASP A 108 -4.25 -4.64 -3.69
CA ASP A 108 -4.52 -4.82 -5.11
C ASP A 108 -3.96 -6.16 -5.62
N LYS A 109 -2.78 -6.54 -5.13
CA LYS A 109 -2.16 -7.83 -5.49
C LYS A 109 -2.94 -9.02 -4.92
N LEU A 110 -3.35 -8.95 -3.66
CA LEU A 110 -4.12 -10.01 -2.99
C LEU A 110 -5.51 -10.16 -3.62
N VAL A 111 -6.19 -9.05 -3.90
CA VAL A 111 -7.47 -9.02 -4.64
C VAL A 111 -7.31 -9.65 -6.03
N THR A 112 -6.23 -9.29 -6.74
CA THR A 112 -5.95 -9.87 -8.06
C THR A 112 -5.76 -11.38 -7.99
N ASP A 113 -4.96 -11.87 -7.04
CA ASP A 113 -4.69 -13.30 -6.92
C ASP A 113 -5.95 -14.07 -6.49
N LEU A 114 -6.75 -13.56 -5.55
CA LEU A 114 -8.03 -14.15 -5.15
C LEU A 114 -9.07 -14.14 -6.27
N SER A 115 -9.13 -13.07 -7.07
CA SER A 115 -10.07 -12.98 -8.20
C SER A 115 -9.75 -14.00 -9.30
N ASN A 116 -8.49 -14.40 -9.43
CA ASN A 116 -8.02 -15.42 -10.38
C ASN A 116 -7.90 -16.81 -9.75
N MET A 117 -8.37 -16.96 -8.51
CA MET A 117 -8.27 -18.22 -7.78
C MET A 117 -9.08 -19.33 -8.46
N ARG A 118 -8.50 -20.53 -8.48
CA ARG A 118 -9.14 -21.76 -8.89
C ARG A 118 -9.24 -22.67 -7.68
N ILE A 119 -10.45 -23.11 -7.39
CA ILE A 119 -10.71 -24.09 -6.36
C ILE A 119 -11.51 -25.23 -6.98
N SER A 120 -11.11 -26.45 -6.64
CA SER A 120 -11.87 -27.65 -6.93
C SER A 120 -11.89 -28.51 -5.67
N PRO A 121 -13.06 -28.83 -5.09
CA PRO A 121 -13.14 -29.70 -3.92
C PRO A 121 -12.77 -31.16 -4.24
N GLN A 122 -12.74 -31.54 -5.53
CA GLN A 122 -12.32 -32.90 -5.93
C GLN A 122 -10.80 -33.06 -6.02
N GLU A 123 -10.05 -31.96 -6.11
CA GLU A 123 -8.61 -31.98 -6.33
C GLU A 123 -7.92 -31.34 -5.12
N PRO A 124 -7.25 -32.11 -4.25
CA PRO A 124 -6.59 -31.56 -3.06
C PRO A 124 -5.52 -30.53 -3.43
N GLU A 125 -4.88 -30.69 -4.59
CA GLU A 125 -3.92 -29.73 -5.15
C GLU A 125 -4.53 -28.37 -5.47
N LEU A 126 -5.86 -28.26 -5.60
CA LEU A 126 -6.59 -27.01 -5.83
C LEU A 126 -7.35 -26.53 -4.59
N ALA A 127 -7.20 -27.21 -3.45
CA ALA A 127 -7.89 -26.81 -2.23
C ALA A 127 -7.35 -25.47 -1.68
N LEU A 128 -8.27 -24.74 -1.03
CA LEU A 128 -7.97 -23.54 -0.25
C LEU A 128 -7.47 -23.98 1.13
N TYR A 129 -6.29 -23.52 1.51
CA TYR A 129 -5.70 -23.75 2.82
C TYR A 129 -5.70 -22.45 3.58
N THR A 130 -6.35 -22.46 4.74
CA THR A 130 -6.36 -21.35 5.67
C THR A 130 -5.88 -21.86 7.01
N GLN A 131 -5.01 -21.12 7.67
CA GLN A 131 -4.63 -21.40 9.04
C GLN A 131 -4.77 -20.09 9.80
N ASP A 132 -5.82 -20.03 10.62
CA ASP A 132 -6.09 -18.97 11.59
C ASP A 132 -5.68 -19.51 12.96
N GLY A 133 -4.79 -18.80 13.66
CA GLY A 133 -4.59 -19.04 15.09
C GLY A 133 -3.15 -19.20 15.60
N PRO A 134 -3.02 -19.40 16.93
CA PRO A 134 -1.75 -19.51 17.63
C PRO A 134 -1.11 -20.83 17.29
N SER A 135 -0.34 -20.86 16.20
CA SER A 135 0.50 -22.00 15.91
C SER A 135 1.48 -22.18 17.09
N GLN A 136 1.99 -23.39 17.30
CA GLN A 136 3.06 -23.61 18.28
C GLN A 136 4.32 -22.77 17.96
N LEU A 137 4.38 -22.17 16.77
CA LEU A 137 5.40 -21.24 16.27
C LEU A 137 4.91 -19.77 16.19
N GLY A 138 3.81 -19.41 16.86
CA GLY A 138 3.25 -18.05 16.96
C GLY A 138 1.92 -17.84 16.21
N ASP A 139 1.19 -16.76 16.55
CA ASP A 139 0.00 -16.29 15.80
C ASP A 139 0.44 -15.86 14.40
N ARG A 140 0.20 -16.72 13.40
CA ARG A 140 0.54 -16.42 12.00
C ARG A 140 -0.54 -16.91 11.09
N ASP A 141 -1.25 -15.95 10.52
CA ASP A 141 -2.27 -16.22 9.51
C ASP A 141 -1.59 -16.67 8.21
N LEU A 142 -2.03 -17.81 7.72
CA LEU A 142 -1.61 -18.37 6.43
C LEU A 142 -2.82 -18.50 5.53
N LEU A 143 -2.67 -18.04 4.29
CA LEU A 143 -3.65 -18.22 3.23
C LEU A 143 -2.94 -18.78 2.00
N SER A 144 -3.29 -19.99 1.58
CA SER A 144 -2.77 -20.59 0.34
C SER A 144 -3.86 -21.12 -0.57
N PHE A 145 -3.72 -20.83 -1.85
CA PHE A 145 -4.63 -21.26 -2.89
C PHE A 145 -3.93 -21.28 -4.24
N VAL A 146 -4.59 -21.87 -5.23
CA VAL A 146 -4.11 -21.90 -6.61
C VAL A 146 -4.71 -20.75 -7.40
N THR A 147 -3.89 -20.05 -8.17
CA THR A 147 -4.33 -18.93 -9.01
C THR A 147 -3.88 -19.12 -10.46
N LEU A 148 -4.66 -18.58 -11.38
CA LEU A 148 -4.29 -18.49 -12.78
C LEU A 148 -3.35 -17.31 -13.01
N VAL A 149 -2.15 -17.60 -13.52
CA VAL A 149 -1.22 -16.58 -13.99
C VAL A 149 -1.52 -16.30 -15.44
N LYS A 150 -1.80 -15.04 -15.74
CA LYS A 150 -1.70 -14.57 -17.13
C LYS A 150 -0.23 -14.64 -17.49
N THR A 151 0.13 -15.65 -18.25
CA THR A 151 1.38 -15.66 -18.99
C THR A 151 1.24 -14.57 -20.04
N ASP A 152 2.15 -13.59 -20.01
CA ASP A 152 2.29 -12.71 -21.16
C ASP A 152 2.62 -13.63 -22.34
N PRO A 153 1.84 -13.62 -23.42
CA PRO A 153 2.13 -14.47 -24.55
C PRO A 153 3.55 -14.16 -25.00
N ASP A 154 4.37 -15.19 -25.14
CA ASP A 154 5.71 -15.02 -25.69
C ASP A 154 5.57 -14.24 -27.01
N PRO A 155 6.28 -13.10 -27.18
CA PRO A 155 6.17 -12.27 -28.38
C PRO A 155 6.41 -13.09 -29.66
N PHE A 156 7.18 -14.18 -29.58
CA PHE A 156 7.36 -15.10 -30.68
C PHE A 156 6.12 -15.94 -30.99
N LEU A 157 5.41 -16.42 -29.96
CA LEU A 157 4.14 -17.12 -30.10
C LEU A 157 3.04 -16.19 -30.65
N GLU A 158 3.00 -14.93 -30.23
CA GLU A 158 2.12 -13.92 -30.84
C GLU A 158 2.43 -13.76 -32.34
N GLN A 159 3.71 -13.68 -32.70
CA GLN A 159 4.12 -13.52 -34.09
C GLN A 159 3.73 -14.75 -34.94
N LEU A 160 3.94 -15.97 -34.43
CA LEU A 160 3.51 -17.20 -35.11
C LEU A 160 1.99 -17.29 -35.26
N THR A 161 1.26 -16.94 -34.20
CA THR A 161 -0.22 -16.93 -34.21
C THR A 161 -0.73 -15.91 -35.22
N SER A 162 -0.08 -14.73 -35.33
CA SER A 162 -0.42 -13.72 -36.33
C SER A 162 -0.22 -14.21 -37.77
N PHE A 163 0.84 -15.00 -38.03
CA PHE A 163 1.08 -15.62 -39.34
C PHE A 163 0.08 -16.73 -39.66
N GLN A 164 -0.35 -17.50 -38.67
CA GLN A 164 -1.39 -18.53 -38.85
C GLN A 164 -2.80 -17.92 -39.03
N SER A 165 -3.08 -16.82 -38.33
CA SER A 165 -4.37 -16.10 -38.40
C SER A 165 -4.66 -15.51 -39.78
N GLN A 166 -3.61 -15.20 -40.57
CA GLN A 166 -3.76 -14.80 -41.97
C GLN A 166 -4.14 -15.96 -42.90
N ARG A 167 -4.01 -17.22 -42.45
CA ARG A 167 -4.15 -18.41 -43.30
C ARG A 167 -5.37 -19.28 -43.00
N ALA A 168 -6.02 -19.13 -41.85
CA ALA A 168 -7.21 -19.90 -41.53
C ALA A 168 -8.15 -19.14 -40.59
N SER A 169 -9.46 -19.22 -40.87
CA SER A 169 -10.54 -18.89 -39.96
C SER A 169 -10.58 -19.90 -38.80
N GLN A 170 -9.62 -19.81 -37.89
CA GLN A 170 -9.54 -20.66 -36.71
C GLN A 170 -9.84 -19.85 -35.46
N THR A 171 -10.71 -20.44 -34.64
CA THR A 171 -11.08 -20.05 -33.29
C THR A 171 -9.82 -19.74 -32.47
N PRO A 172 -9.75 -18.64 -31.71
CA PRO A 172 -8.57 -18.34 -30.90
C PRO A 172 -8.33 -19.50 -29.93
N LEU A 173 -7.14 -20.11 -29.99
CA LEU A 173 -6.71 -21.03 -28.94
C LEU A 173 -6.64 -20.22 -27.65
N PRO A 174 -7.31 -20.65 -26.56
CA PRO A 174 -7.20 -19.96 -25.28
C PRO A 174 -5.74 -19.97 -24.86
N LEU A 175 -5.22 -18.79 -24.50
CA LEU A 175 -3.88 -18.64 -23.91
C LEU A 175 -3.73 -19.67 -22.78
N LEU A 176 -2.66 -20.46 -22.84
CA LEU A 176 -2.30 -21.40 -21.77
C LEU A 176 -1.95 -20.58 -20.53
N SER A 177 -2.95 -20.37 -19.67
CA SER A 177 -2.74 -19.83 -18.34
C SER A 177 -1.95 -20.85 -17.54
N ASP A 178 -0.76 -20.49 -17.11
CA ASP A 178 -0.03 -21.31 -16.14
C ASP A 178 -0.76 -21.25 -14.81
N VAL A 179 -0.78 -22.39 -14.13
CA VAL A 179 -1.37 -22.56 -12.81
C VAL A 179 -0.22 -22.47 -11.81
N GLN A 180 -0.34 -21.58 -10.83
CA GLN A 180 0.64 -21.49 -9.74
C GLN A 180 -0.07 -21.51 -8.39
N ARG A 181 0.59 -22.09 -7.39
CA ARG A 181 0.15 -21.94 -6.00
C ARG A 181 0.72 -20.63 -5.45
N VAL A 182 -0.14 -19.89 -4.76
CA VAL A 182 0.23 -18.69 -4.01
C VAL A 182 0.00 -18.97 -2.53
N ALA A 183 0.90 -18.49 -1.68
CA ALA A 183 0.72 -18.47 -0.24
C ALA A 183 1.03 -17.08 0.30
N TYR A 184 0.19 -16.59 1.20
CA TYR A 184 0.36 -15.37 1.97
C TYR A 184 0.57 -15.76 3.42
N PHE A 185 1.60 -15.22 4.05
CA PHE A 185 1.83 -15.44 5.47
C PHE A 185 2.49 -14.21 6.09
N VAL A 186 2.31 -14.05 7.40
CA VAL A 186 2.94 -13.01 8.20
C VAL A 186 4.24 -13.54 8.80
N GLY A 187 5.32 -12.76 8.71
CA GLY A 187 6.58 -13.07 9.37
C GLY A 187 7.36 -11.81 9.73
N ASP A 188 8.53 -11.98 10.35
CA ASP A 188 9.40 -10.86 10.70
C ASP A 188 9.85 -10.07 9.46
N GLU A 189 9.87 -8.74 9.57
CA GLU A 189 10.34 -7.84 8.52
C GLU A 189 11.85 -8.04 8.28
N PRO A 190 12.28 -8.30 7.03
CA PRO A 190 13.69 -8.48 6.73
C PRO A 190 14.44 -7.16 6.88
N LEU A 191 15.68 -7.22 7.36
CA LEU A 191 16.54 -6.03 7.42
C LEU A 191 16.78 -5.48 6.01
N PRO A 192 16.88 -4.15 5.82
CA PRO A 192 16.90 -3.50 4.50
C PRO A 192 18.04 -3.93 3.56
N ASN A 193 19.06 -4.63 4.07
CA ASN A 193 20.20 -5.13 3.31
C ASN A 193 20.21 -6.66 3.14
N GLU A 194 19.19 -7.34 3.61
CA GLU A 194 19.10 -8.80 3.56
C GLU A 194 18.05 -9.22 2.54
N SER A 195 18.42 -10.20 1.72
CA SER A 195 17.46 -10.83 0.81
C SER A 195 16.38 -11.53 1.64
N PRO A 196 15.09 -11.38 1.29
CA PRO A 196 14.00 -12.12 1.96
C PRO A 196 14.12 -13.64 1.76
N LEU A 197 14.95 -14.07 0.79
CA LEU A 197 15.25 -15.45 0.46
C LEU A 197 16.36 -16.08 1.31
N SER A 198 17.01 -15.33 2.21
CA SER A 198 18.01 -15.90 3.11
C SER A 198 17.31 -16.79 4.14
N ALA A 199 17.37 -18.11 3.93
CA ALA A 199 16.73 -19.14 4.75
C ALA A 199 16.95 -18.96 6.27
N SER A 200 18.08 -18.37 6.67
CA SER A 200 18.40 -18.06 8.08
C SER A 200 17.39 -17.12 8.75
N ASN A 201 16.85 -16.14 7.99
CA ASN A 201 15.87 -15.20 8.52
C ASN A 201 14.47 -15.82 8.58
N PHE A 202 14.18 -16.71 7.64
CA PHE A 202 12.92 -17.44 7.61
C PHE A 202 12.82 -18.39 8.82
N GLN A 203 13.90 -19.13 9.11
CA GLN A 203 13.96 -20.04 10.24
C GLN A 203 13.98 -19.32 11.60
N GLY A 204 14.70 -18.18 11.68
CA GLY A 204 14.71 -17.31 12.86
C GLY A 204 13.38 -16.61 13.11
N SER A 205 12.61 -16.35 12.04
CA SER A 205 11.25 -15.83 12.12
C SER A 205 10.29 -16.89 12.62
N LEU A 206 10.32 -18.12 12.09
CA LEU A 206 9.37 -19.16 12.46
C LEU A 206 9.54 -19.68 13.89
N THR A 207 10.78 -19.91 14.35
CA THR A 207 11.04 -20.62 15.61
C THR A 207 11.07 -19.74 16.87
N ARG A 208 10.61 -18.49 16.77
CA ARG A 208 10.85 -17.49 17.81
C ARG A 208 9.80 -17.53 18.92
N ASP A 209 10.12 -18.27 19.97
CA ASP A 209 9.37 -18.26 21.24
C ASP A 209 9.26 -16.85 21.84
N THR A 210 8.05 -16.55 22.34
CA THR A 210 7.41 -15.24 22.55
C THR A 210 7.98 -14.31 23.64
N VAL A 211 9.26 -14.41 24.03
CA VAL A 211 9.73 -13.79 25.29
C VAL A 211 10.73 -12.64 25.14
N GLN A 212 11.14 -12.28 23.92
CA GLN A 212 12.06 -11.14 23.75
C GLN A 212 11.44 -10.06 22.88
N GLU A 213 10.99 -8.98 23.54
CA GLU A 213 10.59 -7.69 22.95
C GLU A 213 11.72 -7.19 22.03
N GLN A 214 11.73 -7.66 20.78
CA GLN A 214 12.61 -7.13 19.77
C GLN A 214 11.79 -6.30 18.80
N ILE A 215 12.30 -5.11 18.57
CA ILE A 215 11.76 -4.00 17.78
C ILE A 215 11.87 -4.37 16.29
N GLY A 216 11.33 -5.53 15.89
CA GLY A 216 11.18 -5.95 14.50
C GLY A 216 9.74 -5.72 14.09
N GLY A 217 9.52 -5.01 12.98
CA GLY A 217 8.20 -4.93 12.37
C GLY A 217 7.79 -6.31 11.85
N LEU A 218 6.48 -6.56 11.69
CA LEU A 218 6.01 -7.69 10.91
C LEU A 218 5.96 -7.31 9.42
N ALA A 219 5.96 -8.28 8.54
CA ALA A 219 5.78 -8.11 7.11
C ALA A 219 4.85 -9.18 6.57
N LEU A 220 4.06 -8.81 5.56
CA LEU A 220 3.27 -9.74 4.77
C LEU A 220 4.10 -10.22 3.59
N PHE A 221 4.29 -11.52 3.49
CA PHE A 221 5.00 -12.15 2.39
C PHE A 221 4.02 -12.81 1.43
N ARG A 222 4.43 -12.86 0.17
CA ARG A 222 3.77 -13.62 -0.88
C ARG A 222 4.77 -14.61 -1.45
N VAL A 223 4.43 -15.88 -1.34
CA VAL A 223 5.15 -17.00 -1.95
C VAL A 223 4.41 -17.43 -3.18
N THR A 224 5.11 -17.61 -4.30
CA THR A 224 4.58 -18.29 -5.47
C THR A 224 5.42 -19.48 -5.83
N THR A 225 4.77 -20.57 -6.20
CA THR A 225 5.45 -21.79 -6.59
C THR A 225 4.75 -22.50 -7.75
N THR A 226 5.56 -23.21 -8.54
CA THR A 226 5.09 -24.12 -9.59
C THR A 226 4.57 -25.45 -9.04
N ALA A 227 4.88 -25.80 -7.79
CA ALA A 227 4.33 -26.99 -7.15
C ALA A 227 2.91 -26.71 -6.65
N LEU A 228 1.93 -27.50 -7.11
CA LEU A 228 0.53 -27.35 -6.71
C LEU A 228 0.20 -28.03 -5.39
N ASP A 229 1.00 -29.00 -4.98
CA ASP A 229 0.87 -29.62 -3.67
C ASP A 229 1.38 -28.65 -2.58
N PRO A 230 0.51 -28.19 -1.67
CA PRO A 230 0.90 -27.32 -0.57
C PRO A 230 1.86 -27.99 0.41
N GLU A 231 1.80 -29.32 0.59
CA GLU A 231 2.63 -30.00 1.59
C GLU A 231 4.12 -29.94 1.22
N ILE A 232 4.43 -30.02 -0.07
CA ILE A 232 5.81 -29.98 -0.55
C ILE A 232 6.46 -28.63 -0.21
N VAL A 233 5.76 -27.51 -0.45
CA VAL A 233 6.36 -26.18 -0.34
C VAL A 233 6.04 -25.51 0.97
N ILE A 234 4.77 -25.50 1.38
CA ILE A 234 4.31 -24.72 2.53
C ILE A 234 4.71 -25.42 3.82
N SER A 235 4.50 -26.74 3.93
CA SER A 235 4.91 -27.47 5.14
C SER A 235 6.43 -27.43 5.32
N ALA A 236 7.22 -27.62 4.25
CA ALA A 236 8.66 -27.48 4.32
C ALA A 236 9.06 -26.06 4.75
N LEU A 237 8.46 -25.04 4.12
CA LEU A 237 8.75 -23.65 4.43
C LEU A 237 8.42 -23.32 5.89
N LEU A 238 7.30 -23.80 6.43
CA LEU A 238 6.87 -23.54 7.81
C LEU A 238 7.62 -24.37 8.86
N GLN A 239 8.05 -25.59 8.53
CA GLN A 239 8.69 -26.50 9.50
C GLN A 239 10.21 -26.35 9.50
N THR A 240 10.84 -26.30 8.32
CA THR A 240 12.30 -26.29 8.19
C THR A 240 12.83 -24.89 7.85
N GLY A 241 12.01 -24.02 7.27
CA GLY A 241 12.46 -22.74 6.72
C GLY A 241 13.29 -22.91 5.43
N GLU A 242 13.41 -24.13 4.92
CA GLU A 242 14.12 -24.42 3.67
C GLU A 242 13.15 -24.39 2.49
N ILE A 243 13.61 -23.81 1.39
CA ILE A 243 12.85 -23.77 0.14
C ILE A 243 13.17 -25.06 -0.62
N PRO A 244 12.19 -25.94 -0.87
CA PRO A 244 12.42 -27.15 -1.65
C PRO A 244 12.77 -26.78 -3.09
N THR A 245 13.78 -27.44 -3.64
CA THR A 245 14.26 -27.19 -5.01
C THR A 245 13.76 -28.23 -6.01
N THR A 246 13.29 -29.38 -5.55
CA THR A 246 12.79 -30.48 -6.38
C THR A 246 11.54 -31.10 -5.79
N ASN A 247 10.62 -31.56 -6.65
CA ASN A 247 9.45 -32.33 -6.24
C ASN A 247 9.78 -33.81 -6.01
N GLU A 248 8.77 -34.60 -5.64
CA GLU A 248 8.90 -36.06 -5.42
C GLU A 248 9.44 -36.81 -6.64
N ASN A 249 9.20 -36.28 -7.85
CA ASN A 249 9.64 -36.84 -9.13
C ASN A 249 11.04 -36.36 -9.55
N GLY A 250 11.69 -35.48 -8.77
CA GLY A 250 12.98 -34.89 -9.07
C GLY A 250 12.95 -33.73 -10.08
N GLU A 251 11.76 -33.22 -10.41
CA GLU A 251 11.61 -32.03 -11.27
C GLU A 251 11.85 -30.76 -10.46
N PRO A 252 12.45 -29.72 -11.07
CA PRO A 252 12.75 -28.48 -10.36
C PRO A 252 11.48 -27.74 -9.93
N ILE A 253 11.45 -27.29 -8.68
CA ILE A 253 10.42 -26.40 -8.15
C ILE A 253 10.97 -24.97 -8.19
N TYR A 254 10.21 -24.08 -8.81
CA TYR A 254 10.51 -22.65 -8.75
C TYR A 254 9.69 -22.04 -7.63
N VAL A 255 10.37 -21.34 -6.71
CA VAL A 255 9.74 -20.60 -5.62
C VAL A 255 10.21 -19.15 -5.67
N ASN A 256 9.28 -18.22 -5.59
CA ASN A 256 9.55 -16.80 -5.48
C ASN A 256 8.87 -16.27 -4.21
N ILE A 257 9.65 -15.63 -3.35
CA ILE A 257 9.16 -15.00 -2.12
C ILE A 257 9.35 -13.49 -2.27
N ALA A 258 8.25 -12.74 -2.16
CA ALA A 258 8.25 -11.30 -2.23
C ALA A 258 7.63 -10.70 -0.95
N THR A 259 8.30 -9.70 -0.38
CA THR A 259 7.72 -8.87 0.68
C THR A 259 6.70 -7.92 0.05
N LEU A 260 5.42 -8.06 0.40
CA LEU A 260 4.35 -7.20 -0.13
C LEU A 260 4.19 -5.92 0.67
N VAL A 261 4.16 -6.04 2.00
CA VAL A 261 4.08 -4.90 2.91
C VAL A 261 4.94 -5.15 4.12
N ALA A 262 5.65 -4.10 4.53
CA ALA A 262 6.52 -4.08 5.70
C ALA A 262 5.93 -3.13 6.75
N GLY A 263 6.30 -3.27 8.02
CA GLY A 263 5.64 -2.56 9.12
C GLY A 263 4.19 -3.00 9.35
N LEU A 264 3.86 -4.25 9.06
CA LEU A 264 2.54 -4.83 9.33
C LEU A 264 2.29 -4.87 10.85
N VAL A 265 1.06 -4.54 11.26
CA VAL A 265 0.57 -4.62 12.65
C VAL A 265 -0.42 -5.77 12.78
N SER A 266 -1.36 -5.88 11.84
CA SER A 266 -2.28 -7.00 11.75
C SER A 266 -2.57 -7.32 10.28
N PHE A 267 -2.82 -8.60 10.02
CA PHE A 267 -3.39 -9.10 8.79
C PHE A 267 -4.44 -10.10 9.20
N ASP A 268 -5.70 -9.79 8.96
CA ASP A 268 -6.83 -10.60 9.40
C ASP A 268 -7.68 -10.98 8.19
N LEU A 269 -8.17 -12.21 8.17
CA LEU A 269 -9.04 -12.75 7.13
C LEU A 269 -10.37 -13.17 7.73
N GLN A 270 -11.46 -12.88 7.01
CA GLN A 270 -12.78 -13.42 7.33
C GLN A 270 -13.41 -14.01 6.08
N TYR A 271 -14.15 -15.09 6.27
CA TYR A 271 -14.72 -15.90 5.21
C TYR A 271 -16.25 -15.87 5.32
N PHE A 272 -16.93 -15.55 4.23
CA PHE A 272 -18.39 -15.51 4.20
C PHE A 272 -18.96 -16.85 3.73
N ASP A 273 -19.68 -17.50 4.63
CA ASP A 273 -20.47 -18.69 4.35
C ASP A 273 -21.86 -18.28 3.87
N ALA A 274 -22.18 -18.60 2.61
CA ALA A 274 -23.48 -18.29 2.03
C ALA A 274 -24.61 -19.20 2.52
N GLU A 275 -24.31 -20.42 2.98
CA GLU A 275 -25.32 -21.33 3.50
C GLU A 275 -25.75 -20.93 4.92
N ALA A 276 -24.77 -20.56 5.77
CA ALA A 276 -25.02 -20.09 7.13
C ALA A 276 -25.32 -18.58 7.21
N GLU A 277 -25.16 -17.83 6.12
CA GLU A 277 -25.24 -16.36 6.06
C GLU A 277 -24.38 -15.66 7.14
N ALA A 278 -23.20 -16.21 7.42
CA ALA A 278 -22.34 -15.79 8.53
C ALA A 278 -20.87 -15.63 8.13
N TRP A 279 -20.18 -14.70 8.80
CA TRP A 279 -18.73 -14.52 8.69
C TRP A 279 -18.01 -15.42 9.69
N ARG A 280 -16.95 -16.08 9.24
CA ARG A 280 -16.07 -16.96 10.02
C ARG A 280 -14.64 -16.45 9.97
N THR A 281 -13.85 -16.63 11.03
CA THR A 281 -12.43 -16.24 11.05
C THR A 281 -11.53 -17.34 10.47
N SER A 282 -11.96 -18.60 10.57
CA SER A 282 -11.33 -19.75 9.93
C SER A 282 -12.22 -20.38 8.86
N TRP A 283 -11.60 -21.07 7.90
CA TRP A 283 -12.29 -21.90 6.92
C TRP A 283 -11.69 -23.31 6.87
N ASP A 284 -12.31 -24.22 7.60
CA ASP A 284 -11.89 -25.62 7.73
C ASP A 284 -12.70 -26.59 6.85
N ASP A 285 -13.69 -26.08 6.12
CA ASP A 285 -14.53 -26.90 5.24
C ASP A 285 -13.88 -27.08 3.87
N THR A 286 -13.44 -28.31 3.58
CA THR A 286 -12.85 -28.68 2.29
C THR A 286 -13.88 -29.02 1.22
N GLU A 287 -15.13 -29.25 1.62
CA GLU A 287 -16.22 -29.61 0.70
C GLU A 287 -16.89 -28.38 0.10
N SER A 288 -16.84 -27.25 0.80
CA SER A 288 -17.42 -25.99 0.35
C SER A 288 -16.37 -24.86 0.25
N VAL A 289 -16.68 -23.90 -0.60
CA VAL A 289 -15.84 -22.71 -0.82
C VAL A 289 -16.54 -21.48 -0.28
N PRO A 290 -15.80 -20.57 0.39
CA PRO A 290 -16.40 -19.35 0.88
C PRO A 290 -16.87 -18.51 -0.31
N SER A 291 -18.01 -17.83 -0.15
CA SER A 291 -18.56 -17.01 -1.24
C SER A 291 -17.85 -15.66 -1.38
N ALA A 292 -17.32 -15.15 -0.27
CA ALA A 292 -16.49 -13.97 -0.24
C ALA A 292 -15.42 -14.08 0.85
N VAL A 293 -14.32 -13.34 0.66
CA VAL A 293 -13.26 -13.17 1.66
C VAL A 293 -13.13 -11.68 1.95
N GLN A 294 -13.18 -11.31 3.23
CA GLN A 294 -12.84 -9.99 3.71
C GLN A 294 -11.40 -10.01 4.19
N ILE A 295 -10.61 -9.06 3.70
CA ILE A 295 -9.22 -8.88 4.08
C ILE A 295 -9.09 -7.59 4.85
N LEU A 296 -8.44 -7.63 6.01
CA LEU A 296 -8.10 -6.49 6.83
C LEU A 296 -6.57 -6.42 6.96
N ILE A 297 -5.97 -5.31 6.54
CA ILE A 297 -4.53 -5.06 6.69
C ILE A 297 -4.37 -3.81 7.54
N THR A 298 -3.65 -3.93 8.65
CA THR A 298 -3.21 -2.78 9.46
C THR A 298 -1.70 -2.64 9.33
N VAL A 299 -1.23 -1.47 8.89
CA VAL A 299 0.19 -1.14 8.77
C VAL A 299 0.54 -0.03 9.76
N GLN A 300 1.67 -0.16 10.44
CA GLN A 300 2.21 0.87 11.31
C GLN A 300 2.63 2.06 10.44
N GLY A 301 2.02 3.23 10.67
CA GLY A 301 2.63 4.47 10.25
C GLY A 301 3.82 4.75 11.16
N ASP A 302 4.97 5.18 10.62
CA ASP A 302 6.10 5.64 11.43
C ASP A 302 5.67 6.86 12.26
N ALA A 303 5.03 6.63 13.40
CA ALA A 303 5.00 7.57 14.49
C ALA A 303 6.31 7.40 15.22
N ARG A 304 7.37 7.97 14.65
CA ARG A 304 8.39 8.55 15.51
C ARG A 304 7.67 9.64 16.28
N VAL A 305 7.14 9.30 17.45
CA VAL A 305 6.82 10.31 18.46
C VAL A 305 8.13 11.07 18.61
N PRO A 306 8.19 12.37 18.31
CA PRO A 306 9.40 13.14 18.56
C PRO A 306 9.64 13.06 20.07
N SER A 307 10.55 12.19 20.47
CA SER A 307 11.06 12.09 21.84
C SER A 307 11.89 13.35 22.06
N ASN A 308 11.21 14.47 22.33
CA ASN A 308 11.84 15.71 22.70
C ASN A 308 10.82 16.67 23.31
N ILE A 309 10.94 16.91 24.61
CA ILE A 309 11.43 18.17 25.19
C ILE A 309 11.29 18.05 26.71
N ASP A 310 12.42 18.18 27.41
CA ASP A 310 12.49 18.62 28.80
C ASP A 310 11.65 19.89 28.97
N ALA A 311 10.40 19.74 29.36
CA ALA A 311 9.59 20.81 29.94
C ALA A 311 9.29 20.37 31.37
N GLY A 312 9.92 21.06 32.31
CA GLY A 312 9.98 20.69 33.72
C GLY A 312 8.62 20.32 34.32
N GLN A 313 8.67 19.25 35.11
CA GLN A 313 7.90 19.03 36.33
C GLN A 313 6.47 19.57 36.34
N SER A 314 5.51 18.72 35.98
CA SER A 314 4.15 18.80 36.52
C SER A 314 3.59 17.39 36.57
N THR A 315 3.70 16.80 37.74
CA THR A 315 3.22 15.48 38.15
C THR A 315 1.69 15.47 38.12
N GLU A 316 1.05 14.80 37.16
CA GLU A 316 -0.20 14.06 37.40
C GLU A 316 -0.31 12.87 36.44
N GLN A 317 -0.65 11.74 37.04
CA GLN A 317 -0.58 10.37 36.54
C GLN A 317 -1.75 10.08 35.60
N ILE A 318 -1.56 10.25 34.29
CA ILE A 318 -2.51 9.81 33.26
C ILE A 318 -1.82 8.70 32.46
N GLN A 319 -2.39 7.50 32.48
CA GLN A 319 -1.92 6.38 31.65
C GLN A 319 -1.97 6.79 30.17
N PRO A 320 -0.84 6.76 29.44
CA PRO A 320 -0.87 7.03 28.01
C PRO A 320 -1.53 5.82 27.33
N MET A 321 -2.78 5.98 26.88
CA MET A 321 -3.32 5.12 25.84
C MET A 321 -2.45 5.35 24.61
N MET A 322 -1.53 4.42 24.32
CA MET A 322 -0.73 4.46 23.09
C MET A 322 -1.68 4.26 21.91
N GLN A 323 -2.18 5.37 21.35
CA GLN A 323 -2.87 5.35 20.08
C GLN A 323 -1.81 5.07 19.02
N SER A 324 -1.65 3.80 18.64
CA SER A 324 -0.86 3.47 17.46
C SER A 324 -1.53 4.15 16.26
N THR A 325 -0.81 5.05 15.59
CA THR A 325 -1.24 5.59 14.29
C THR A 325 -1.01 4.54 13.21
N GLY A 326 -1.70 3.40 13.36
CA GLY A 326 -1.83 2.42 12.29
C GLY A 326 -2.76 2.93 11.20
N MET A 327 -2.46 2.60 9.96
CA MET A 327 -3.41 2.71 8.87
C MET A 327 -4.03 1.34 8.62
N THR A 328 -5.35 1.24 8.80
CA THR A 328 -6.11 0.03 8.51
C THR A 328 -6.85 0.19 7.17
N GLN A 329 -6.70 -0.77 6.27
CA GLN A 329 -7.50 -0.90 5.05
C GLN A 329 -8.24 -2.24 5.07
N ALA A 330 -9.49 -2.21 4.61
CA ALA A 330 -10.32 -3.40 4.47
C ALA A 330 -10.85 -3.49 3.04
N THR A 331 -10.90 -4.70 2.49
CA THR A 331 -11.58 -4.96 1.20
C THR A 331 -12.32 -6.29 1.26
N MET A 332 -13.31 -6.45 0.39
CA MET A 332 -14.08 -7.68 0.25
C MET A 332 -13.94 -8.18 -1.20
N VAL A 333 -13.65 -9.46 -1.34
CA VAL A 333 -13.47 -10.12 -2.64
C VAL A 333 -14.47 -11.26 -2.75
N TYR A 334 -15.33 -11.19 -3.76
CA TYR A 334 -16.25 -12.28 -4.10
C TYR A 334 -15.52 -13.33 -4.92
N LEU A 335 -15.68 -14.60 -4.55
CA LEU A 335 -14.95 -15.69 -5.19
C LEU A 335 -15.74 -16.25 -6.38
N PRO A 336 -15.07 -16.64 -7.48
CA PRO A 336 -15.74 -17.02 -8.73
C PRO A 336 -16.52 -18.35 -8.64
N ALA A 337 -16.16 -19.24 -7.72
CA ALA A 337 -16.82 -20.55 -7.59
C ALA A 337 -18.26 -20.47 -7.06
N SER A 338 -18.63 -19.35 -6.40
CA SER A 338 -19.96 -19.11 -5.82
C SER A 338 -21.08 -19.02 -6.86
N ALA A 339 -20.78 -18.75 -8.13
CA ALA A 339 -21.79 -18.46 -9.15
C ALA A 339 -22.42 -19.72 -9.78
N THR A 340 -21.83 -20.90 -9.58
CA THR A 340 -22.20 -22.11 -10.35
C THR A 340 -23.30 -22.97 -9.74
N ALA A 341 -23.80 -22.66 -8.53
CA ALA A 341 -24.83 -23.47 -7.88
C ALA A 341 -26.27 -23.20 -8.38
N ALA A 342 -26.50 -22.17 -9.20
CA ALA A 342 -27.85 -21.79 -9.66
C ALA A 342 -28.26 -22.38 -11.03
N GLY A 343 -27.39 -23.16 -11.68
CA GLY A 343 -27.65 -23.77 -12.99
C GLY A 343 -28.13 -25.22 -12.89
N GLY A 344 -29.28 -25.46 -12.26
CA GLY A 344 -29.99 -26.73 -12.39
C GLY A 344 -30.62 -26.88 -13.79
N PRO A 345 -30.67 -28.12 -14.35
CA PRO A 345 -31.02 -28.42 -15.75
C PRO A 345 -32.47 -28.08 -16.15
#